data_AF-A0AAJ0CRU6-F1
#
_entry.id   AF-A0AAJ0CRU6-F1
#
_cell.length_a   1.000
_cell.length_b   1.000
_cell.length_c   1.000
_cell.angle_alpha   90.00
_cell.angle_beta   90.00
_cell.angle_gamma   90.00
#
_symmetry.space_group_name_H-M   'P 1'
#
loop_
_entity.id
_entity.type
_entity.pdbx_description
1 polymer ?
#
loop_
_entity_poly.entity_id
_entity_poly.type
_entity_poly.pdbx_seq_one_letter_code
_entity_poly.pdbx_strand_id
1 'polypeptide(L)'
;MAFATHIHWKQDEYFRIEQGALEIHKNGQQVRIGKENGIVKVPAGTRHKFKALPSDNEDVIFEVWAQPQDLGNSFDEKFIRNLVGYEPNYAEYFKEPELMGNK
;
A
#
# COMPACT_ATOMS: atom_id res chain seq x y z
N MET A 1 -10.12 8.31 -6.38
CA MET A 1 -9.52 8.31 -5.02
C MET A 1 -8.04 7.98 -5.15
N ALA A 2 -7.16 8.67 -4.41
CA ALA A 2 -5.72 8.38 -4.38
C ALA A 2 -5.33 8.02 -2.95
N PHE A 3 -4.58 6.93 -2.80
CA PHE A 3 -4.02 6.48 -1.53
C PHE A 3 -2.68 7.21 -1.29
N ALA A 4 -2.32 7.47 -0.03
CA ALA A 4 -1.10 8.24 0.24
C ALA A 4 0.17 7.43 -0.06
N THR A 5 1.26 8.16 -0.26
CA THR A 5 2.58 7.56 -0.45
C THR A 5 3.12 7.05 0.88
N HIS A 6 3.45 5.76 0.93
CA HIS A 6 3.89 5.09 2.14
C HIS A 6 4.89 3.96 1.87
N ILE A 7 5.35 3.33 2.95
CA ILE A 7 6.33 2.24 2.95
C ILE A 7 6.00 1.28 4.09
N HIS A 8 6.08 -0.02 3.84
CA HIS A 8 5.99 -1.07 4.85
C HIS A 8 7.38 -1.71 4.94
N TRP A 9 8.09 -1.62 6.06
CA TRP A 9 9.44 -2.23 6.14
C TRP A 9 9.45 -3.71 6.48
N LYS A 10 8.39 -4.18 7.13
CA LYS A 10 8.31 -5.54 7.68
C LYS A 10 7.30 -6.41 6.95
N GLN A 11 6.52 -5.82 6.03
CA GLN A 11 5.43 -6.50 5.36
C GLN A 11 5.51 -6.32 3.86
N ASP A 12 5.24 -7.41 3.16
CA ASP A 12 4.84 -7.36 1.77
C ASP A 12 3.37 -7.01 1.71
N GLU A 13 3.01 -6.09 0.82
CA GLU A 13 1.61 -5.74 0.54
C GLU A 13 1.17 -6.39 -0.78
N TYR A 14 -0.08 -6.81 -0.84
CA TYR A 14 -0.65 -7.54 -1.95
C TYR A 14 -1.97 -6.93 -2.36
N PHE A 15 -2.22 -6.94 -3.67
CA PHE A 15 -3.42 -6.40 -4.29
C PHE A 15 -4.02 -7.42 -5.25
N ARG A 16 -5.35 -7.50 -5.27
CA ARG A 16 -6.10 -8.19 -6.33
C ARG A 16 -7.24 -7.30 -6.80
N ILE A 17 -7.26 -6.98 -8.09
CA ILE A 17 -8.32 -6.15 -8.68
C ILE A 17 -9.49 -7.03 -9.06
N GLU A 18 -10.68 -6.73 -8.56
CA GLU A 18 -11.93 -7.42 -8.91
C GLU A 18 -12.71 -6.69 -10.00
N GLN A 19 -12.65 -5.35 -10.00
CA GLN A 19 -13.30 -4.45 -10.96
C GLN A 19 -12.51 -3.15 -11.14
N GLY A 20 -12.51 -2.58 -12.35
CA GLY A 20 -11.78 -1.35 -12.68
C GLY A 20 -10.27 -1.53 -12.77
N ALA A 21 -9.52 -0.48 -12.45
CA ALA A 21 -8.06 -0.51 -12.46
C ALA A 21 -7.44 0.44 -11.43
N LEU A 22 -6.27 0.06 -10.92
CA LEU A 22 -5.40 0.92 -10.13
C LEU A 22 -4.14 1.28 -10.93
N GLU A 23 -3.52 2.38 -10.57
CA GLU A 23 -2.15 2.72 -10.96
C GLU A 23 -1.27 2.65 -9.72
N ILE A 24 -0.22 1.81 -9.76
CA ILE A 24 0.81 1.74 -8.72
C ILE A 24 1.97 2.63 -9.14
N HIS A 25 2.37 3.55 -8.27
CA HIS A 25 3.62 4.29 -8.42
C HIS A 25 4.63 3.64 -7.48
N LYS A 26 5.65 2.97 -8.01
CA LYS A 26 6.72 2.35 -7.21
C LYS A 26 8.07 2.54 -7.90
N ASN A 27 9.10 2.91 -7.14
CA ASN A 27 10.46 3.09 -7.65
C ASN A 27 10.55 3.97 -8.91
N GLY A 28 9.75 5.04 -8.99
CA GLY A 28 9.69 5.94 -10.13
C GLY A 28 8.94 5.42 -11.37
N GLN A 29 8.43 4.18 -11.33
CA GLN A 29 7.59 3.60 -12.38
C GLN A 29 6.11 3.73 -12.03
N GLN A 30 5.29 3.99 -13.06
CA GLN A 30 3.84 3.97 -12.98
C GLN A 30 3.33 2.74 -13.74
N VAL A 31 2.63 1.86 -13.03
CA VAL A 31 2.16 0.59 -13.58
C VAL A 31 0.65 0.53 -13.39
N ARG A 32 -0.09 0.43 -14.49
CA ARG A 32 -1.52 0.11 -14.45
C ARG A 32 -1.68 -1.37 -14.08
N ILE A 33 -2.56 -1.63 -13.11
CA ILE A 33 -2.97 -2.97 -12.73
C ILE A 33 -4.49 -3.11 -12.86
N GLY A 34 -4.91 -4.16 -13.55
CA GLY A 34 -6.29 -4.60 -13.70
C GLY A 34 -6.46 -6.04 -13.23
N LYS A 35 -7.65 -6.59 -13.45
CA LYS A 35 -8.01 -7.97 -13.05
C LYS A 35 -7.09 -9.02 -13.67
N GLU A 36 -6.61 -8.77 -14.88
CA GLU A 36 -5.69 -9.62 -15.64
C GLU A 36 -4.33 -9.83 -14.98
N ASN A 37 -3.93 -8.95 -14.06
CA ASN A 37 -2.65 -9.05 -13.37
C ASN A 37 -2.68 -10.05 -12.21
N GLY A 38 -3.85 -10.56 -11.83
CA GLY A 38 -4.00 -11.47 -10.69
C GLY A 38 -3.57 -10.80 -9.38
N ILE A 39 -2.74 -11.51 -8.60
CA ILE A 39 -2.19 -10.97 -7.34
C ILE A 39 -0.91 -10.19 -7.63
N VAL A 40 -0.95 -8.88 -7.36
CA VAL A 40 0.21 -8.01 -7.47
C VAL A 40 0.86 -7.85 -6.11
N LYS A 41 2.16 -8.17 -6.04
CA LYS A 41 2.98 -8.00 -4.83
C LYS A 41 3.75 -6.67 -4.86
N VAL A 42 3.74 -5.97 -3.74
CA VAL A 42 4.60 -4.83 -3.42
C VAL A 42 5.52 -5.26 -2.28
N PRO A 43 6.82 -5.50 -2.56
CA PRO A 43 7.74 -5.98 -1.54
C PRO A 43 7.95 -4.99 -0.40
N ALA A 44 8.21 -5.51 0.80
CA ALA A 44 8.66 -4.71 1.93
C ALA A 44 9.84 -3.79 1.55
N GLY A 45 9.86 -2.58 2.09
CA GLY A 45 10.84 -1.54 1.77
C GLY A 45 10.57 -0.79 0.47
N THR A 46 9.52 -1.15 -0.28
CA THR A 46 9.15 -0.40 -1.50
C THR A 46 8.34 0.84 -1.12
N ARG A 47 8.84 2.04 -1.41
CA ARG A 47 8.03 3.26 -1.32
C ARG A 47 7.05 3.32 -2.47
N HIS A 48 5.76 3.46 -2.18
CA HIS A 48 4.72 3.40 -3.20
C HIS A 48 3.46 4.20 -2.87
N LYS A 49 2.62 4.43 -3.88
CA LYS A 49 1.25 4.93 -3.75
C LYS A 49 0.34 4.30 -4.80
N PHE A 50 -0.96 4.31 -4.55
CA PHE A 50 -1.97 3.80 -5.46
C PHE A 50 -2.93 4.90 -5.86
N LYS A 51 -3.37 4.87 -7.11
CA LYS A 51 -4.43 5.75 -7.60
C LYS A 51 -5.51 4.90 -8.25
N ALA A 52 -6.74 5.04 -7.80
CA ALA A 52 -7.87 4.52 -8.55
C ALA A 52 -7.94 5.27 -9.88
N LEU A 53 -7.83 4.54 -10.98
CA LEU A 53 -7.97 5.11 -12.30
C LEU A 53 -9.46 5.33 -12.54
N PRO A 54 -9.89 6.59 -12.80
CA PRO A 54 -11.27 6.83 -13.17
C PRO A 54 -11.57 6.04 -14.43
N SER A 55 -12.65 5.28 -14.39
CA SER A 55 -13.34 4.77 -15.56
C SER A 55 -14.70 5.43 -15.53
N ASP A 56 -15.18 5.94 -16.67
CA ASP A 56 -16.39 6.76 -16.71
C ASP A 56 -17.66 5.99 -16.27
N ASN A 57 -17.59 4.66 -16.15
CA ASN A 57 -18.75 3.78 -15.96
C ASN A 57 -18.58 2.65 -14.93
N GLU A 58 -17.48 2.54 -14.19
CA GLU A 58 -17.32 1.43 -13.23
C GLU A 58 -16.64 1.86 -11.92
N ASP A 59 -17.11 1.29 -10.82
CA ASP A 59 -16.43 1.36 -9.53
C ASP A 59 -15.12 0.59 -9.57
N VAL A 60 -14.14 1.02 -8.78
CA VAL A 60 -12.91 0.26 -8.57
C VAL A 60 -13.06 -0.59 -7.31
N ILE A 61 -13.06 -1.91 -7.49
CA ILE A 61 -13.18 -2.89 -6.41
C ILE A 61 -11.89 -3.71 -6.37
N PHE A 62 -11.25 -3.79 -5.21
CA PHE A 62 -10.02 -4.53 -5.03
C PHE A 62 -9.89 -5.05 -3.60
N GLU A 63 -9.14 -6.14 -3.46
CA GLU A 63 -8.67 -6.65 -2.18
C GLU A 63 -7.25 -6.14 -1.92
N VAL A 64 -6.97 -5.76 -0.67
CA VAL A 64 -5.63 -5.40 -0.20
C VAL A 64 -5.34 -6.11 1.11
N TRP A 65 -4.15 -6.67 1.25
CA TRP A 65 -3.68 -7.29 2.48
C TRP A 65 -2.17 -7.20 2.59
N ALA A 66 -1.65 -7.36 3.81
CA ALA A 66 -0.22 -7.37 4.09
C ALA A 66 0.19 -8.68 4.80
N GLN A 67 1.43 -9.12 4.59
CA GLN A 67 2.02 -10.29 5.24
C GLN A 67 3.43 -9.98 5.75
N PRO A 68 3.82 -10.45 6.95
CA PRO A 68 3.05 -11.31 7.84
C PRO A 68 1.99 -10.51 8.64
N GLN A 69 0.86 -11.14 8.96
CA GLN A 69 -0.27 -10.47 9.64
C GLN A 69 -0.15 -10.40 11.17
N ASP A 70 0.77 -11.18 11.74
CA ASP A 70 1.00 -11.31 13.18
C ASP A 70 1.89 -10.20 13.77
N LEU A 71 2.19 -9.16 12.99
CA LEU A 71 2.84 -7.97 13.52
C LEU A 71 1.86 -7.20 14.42
N GLY A 72 2.33 -6.85 15.62
CA GLY A 72 1.58 -5.95 16.50
C GLY A 72 1.22 -4.66 15.75
N ASN A 73 -0.08 -4.35 15.70
CA ASN A 73 -0.66 -3.19 15.01
C ASN A 73 -0.69 -3.25 13.47
N SER A 74 -0.64 -4.45 12.84
CA SER A 74 -0.58 -4.63 11.38
C SER A 74 -1.72 -4.00 10.55
N PHE A 75 -2.85 -3.61 11.15
CA PHE A 75 -3.99 -2.98 10.48
C PHE A 75 -4.76 -2.08 11.47
N ASP A 76 -4.02 -1.35 12.31
CA ASP A 76 -4.64 -0.41 13.26
C ASP A 76 -5.22 0.83 12.55
N GLU A 77 -5.88 1.70 13.31
CA GLU A 77 -6.46 2.94 12.79
C GLU A 77 -5.41 3.80 12.06
N LYS A 78 -4.16 3.80 12.53
CA LYS A 78 -3.08 4.60 11.97
C LYS A 78 -2.61 4.06 10.63
N PHE A 79 -2.54 2.74 10.49
CA PHE A 79 -2.35 2.07 9.21
C PHE A 79 -3.41 2.50 8.19
N ILE A 80 -4.69 2.42 8.57
CA ILE A 80 -5.79 2.77 7.66
C ILE A 80 -5.77 4.26 7.29
N ARG A 81 -5.52 5.16 8.26
CA ARG A 81 -5.38 6.62 8.01
C ARG A 81 -4.23 6.92 7.05
N ASN A 82 -3.13 6.19 7.15
CA ASN A 82 -2.00 6.31 6.24
C ASN A 82 -2.39 5.80 4.85
N LEU A 83 -2.95 4.59 4.75
CA LEU A 83 -3.42 4.00 3.49
C LEU A 83 -4.34 4.97 2.73
N VAL A 84 -5.41 5.45 3.36
CA VAL A 84 -6.40 6.34 2.70
C VAL A 84 -5.93 7.78 2.55
N GLY A 85 -4.73 8.11 3.02
CA GLY A 85 -4.14 9.44 2.90
C GLY A 85 -4.81 10.53 3.72
N TYR A 86 -5.49 10.15 4.81
CA TYR A 86 -6.02 11.12 5.78
C TYR A 86 -4.90 11.84 6.53
N GLU A 87 -3.81 11.12 6.86
CA GLU A 87 -2.59 11.68 7.45
C GLU A 87 -1.35 11.21 6.66
N PRO A 88 -0.99 11.91 5.56
CA PRO A 88 0.21 11.61 4.81
C PRO A 88 1.44 11.96 5.66
N ASN A 89 2.40 11.03 5.79
CA ASN A 89 3.72 11.18 6.45
C ASN A 89 3.90 10.60 7.86
N TYR A 90 3.32 9.44 8.22
CA TYR A 90 3.86 8.66 9.34
C TYR A 90 5.07 7.83 8.89
N ALA A 91 6.24 8.47 8.76
CA ALA A 91 7.52 7.76 8.68
C ALA A 91 7.86 7.03 10.01
N GLU A 92 7.22 7.41 11.11
CA GLU A 92 7.54 6.94 12.45
C GLU A 92 7.03 5.54 12.81
N TYR A 93 6.03 5.01 12.08
CA TYR A 93 5.55 3.62 12.27
C TYR A 93 6.49 2.57 11.67
N PHE A 94 7.53 3.07 11.01
CA PHE A 94 8.35 2.36 10.08
C PHE A 94 9.76 2.97 10.15
N LYS A 95 10.29 3.20 11.36
CA LYS A 95 11.72 3.50 11.49
C LYS A 95 12.51 2.22 11.23
N GLU A 96 13.57 2.33 10.43
CA GLU A 96 14.56 1.27 10.25
C GLU A 96 14.98 0.74 11.63
N PRO A 97 15.13 -0.59 11.82
CA PRO A 97 15.55 -1.16 13.10
C PRO A 97 16.82 -0.52 13.69
N GLU A 98 17.66 0.07 12.85
CA GLU A 98 18.95 0.66 13.21
C GLU A 98 18.85 2.00 13.98
N LEU A 99 17.68 2.64 14.03
CA LEU A 99 17.47 3.87 14.81
C LEU A 99 16.86 3.63 16.21
N MET A 100 16.55 2.38 16.57
CA MET A 100 16.11 1.98 17.91
C MET A 100 17.29 1.32 18.63
N GLY A 101 18.32 2.13 18.88
CA GLY A 101 19.56 1.68 19.50
C GLY A 101 19.33 0.83 20.75
N ASN A 102 20.19 -0.18 20.92
CA ASN A 102 20.37 -0.88 22.18
C ASN A 102 20.56 0.14 23.31
N LYS A 103 19.51 0.31 24.14
CA LYS A 103 19.59 0.70 25.54
C LYS A 103 18.49 -0.02 26.31
#